data_AF-A0A913XG48-F1
#
_entry.id   AF-A0A913XG48-F1
#
_cell.length_a   1.000
_cell.length_b   1.000
_cell.length_c   1.000
_cell.angle_alpha   90.00
_cell.angle_beta   90.00
_cell.angle_gamma   90.00
#
_symmetry.space_group_name_H-M   'P 1'
#
loop_
_entity.id
_entity.type
_entity.pdbx_description
1 polymer ?
#
loop_
_entity_poly.entity_id
_entity_poly.type
_entity_poly.pdbx_seq_one_letter_code
_entity_poly.pdbx_strand_id
1 'polypeptide(L)'
;MAGRKKAHNMSLNESQMSTPIKPNAKKSKTEIDDPEIDLKKLYNLVLEMNKKLDKLEGIERHVKRINKDIRDLKNSCQYAHDSIEEVQKEQNKYKGKMKALEERLEKIEDENKKIKQSTVNLRARSMRNNLLFFNIEEKDQENCEDEIKNIVEQIGMEPWTVEIERSHRMGKRREEKPRPIVAKFLRWQDKERVRKSAYKLKGTKIGIAEQFPMEIEEKRKELYPILKLAKKEGKKAKIVRDQLFIDGQ
;
A
#
# COMPACT_ATOMS: atom_id res chain seq x y z
N MET A 1 -35.85 -0.04 1.65
CA MET A 1 -36.22 -1.43 1.30
C MET A 1 -36.36 -2.23 2.59
N ALA A 2 -37.47 -2.97 2.70
CA ALA A 2 -37.89 -3.84 3.81
C ALA A 2 -36.78 -4.84 4.23
N GLY A 3 -36.68 -5.38 5.44
CA GLY A 3 -37.63 -5.72 6.51
C GLY A 3 -37.14 -7.08 7.06
N ARG A 4 -36.88 -7.26 8.36
CA ARG A 4 -37.78 -8.00 9.27
C ARG A 4 -37.14 -8.03 10.67
N LYS A 5 -37.88 -7.50 11.65
CA LYS A 5 -37.77 -7.86 13.08
C LYS A 5 -38.66 -9.10 13.32
N LYS A 6 -38.23 -10.03 14.17
CA LYS A 6 -39.11 -11.03 14.80
C LYS A 6 -39.05 -10.82 16.32
N ALA A 7 -40.13 -10.24 16.85
CA ALA A 7 -40.50 -10.34 18.26
C ALA A 7 -41.41 -11.55 18.40
N HIS A 8 -41.19 -12.39 19.41
CA HIS A 8 -42.12 -13.46 19.76
C HIS A 8 -42.92 -13.00 20.97
N ASN A 9 -44.20 -12.69 20.71
CA ASN A 9 -45.24 -12.55 21.71
C ASN A 9 -46.03 -13.86 21.68
N MET A 10 -46.40 -14.44 22.81
CA MET A 10 -47.41 -15.50 22.84
C MET A 10 -48.41 -15.26 23.97
N SER A 11 -49.66 -15.26 23.53
CA SER A 11 -50.89 -14.89 24.23
C SER A 11 -51.34 -15.94 25.24
N LEU A 12 -52.06 -15.45 26.23
CA LEU A 12 -52.94 -16.17 27.13
C LEU A 12 -54.14 -16.80 26.40
N ASN A 13 -54.61 -17.89 27.03
CA ASN A 13 -55.98 -18.37 27.19
C ASN A 13 -56.63 -19.24 26.10
N GLU A 14 -56.95 -20.49 26.47
CA GLU A 14 -58.21 -21.13 26.12
C GLU A 14 -58.56 -22.21 27.16
N SER A 15 -59.85 -22.34 27.43
CA SER A 15 -60.45 -22.97 28.60
C SER A 15 -61.56 -23.95 28.18
N GLN A 16 -61.82 -24.93 29.06
CA GLN A 16 -63.02 -25.78 29.19
C GLN A 16 -63.12 -27.03 28.26
N MET A 17 -63.75 -28.18 28.57
CA MET A 17 -64.74 -28.65 29.57
C MET A 17 -64.45 -30.13 29.94
N SER A 18 -64.44 -30.55 31.22
CA SER A 18 -65.51 -31.16 32.05
C SER A 18 -66.37 -32.31 31.47
N THR A 19 -66.40 -33.48 32.15
CA THR A 19 -67.56 -34.13 32.84
C THR A 19 -67.22 -35.59 33.24
N PRO A 20 -68.05 -36.34 34.00
CA PRO A 20 -68.75 -36.02 35.26
C PRO A 20 -68.61 -37.16 36.32
N ILE A 21 -68.73 -36.88 37.61
CA ILE A 21 -68.92 -37.96 38.61
C ILE A 21 -70.09 -37.65 39.54
N LYS A 22 -71.14 -38.48 39.45
CA LYS A 22 -72.22 -38.61 40.44
C LYS A 22 -71.68 -39.34 41.68
N PRO A 23 -71.93 -38.89 42.91
CA PRO A 23 -71.78 -39.73 44.09
C PRO A 23 -73.00 -40.64 44.23
N ASN A 24 -72.77 -41.94 44.16
CA ASN A 24 -73.74 -42.97 44.49
C ASN A 24 -73.75 -43.15 46.02
N ALA A 25 -74.90 -42.95 46.66
CA ALA A 25 -75.08 -43.20 48.08
C ALA A 25 -75.18 -44.71 48.34
N LYS A 26 -74.22 -45.28 49.07
CA LYS A 26 -74.45 -46.49 49.87
C LYS A 26 -73.88 -46.29 51.27
N LYS A 27 -74.80 -46.49 52.23
CA LYS A 27 -74.66 -46.30 53.66
C LYS A 27 -73.61 -47.22 54.28
N SER A 28 -72.95 -46.67 55.29
CA SER A 28 -72.56 -47.27 56.57
C SER A 28 -71.83 -48.61 56.56
N LYS A 29 -70.58 -48.59 57.04
CA LYS A 29 -70.24 -49.25 58.31
C LYS A 29 -69.31 -48.33 59.10
N THR A 30 -69.74 -48.05 60.31
CA THR A 30 -68.99 -47.41 61.39
C THR A 30 -67.74 -48.27 61.67
N GLU A 31 -66.55 -47.72 61.43
CA GLU A 31 -65.32 -48.23 62.03
C GLU A 31 -64.78 -47.11 62.94
N ILE A 32 -64.47 -47.52 64.16
CA ILE A 32 -64.12 -46.72 65.31
C ILE A 32 -62.88 -45.86 64.99
N ASP A 33 -62.98 -44.55 65.20
CA ASP A 33 -61.86 -43.61 65.08
C ASP A 33 -60.73 -44.03 66.03
N ASP A 34 -59.65 -44.59 65.48
CA ASP A 34 -58.41 -44.89 66.20
C ASP A 34 -57.47 -43.67 66.10
N PRO A 35 -57.34 -42.84 67.16
CA PRO A 35 -56.46 -41.67 67.15
C PRO A 35 -54.98 -42.03 66.88
N GLU A 36 -54.58 -43.29 67.02
CA GLU A 36 -53.22 -43.74 66.75
C GLU A 36 -52.88 -43.81 65.25
N ILE A 37 -53.86 -44.10 64.39
CA ILE A 37 -53.66 -44.19 62.93
C ILE A 37 -53.47 -42.78 62.33
N ASP A 38 -54.23 -41.79 62.79
CA ASP A 38 -54.09 -40.40 62.33
C ASP A 38 -52.84 -39.71 62.90
N LEU A 39 -52.40 -40.10 64.10
CA LEU A 39 -51.12 -39.64 64.67
C LEU A 39 -49.93 -40.14 63.83
N LYS A 40 -49.95 -41.38 63.34
CA LYS A 40 -48.92 -41.93 62.43
C LYS A 40 -48.87 -41.19 61.08
N LYS A 41 -50.02 -40.84 60.49
CA LYS A 41 -50.08 -40.04 59.25
C LYS A 41 -49.51 -38.63 59.48
N LEU A 42 -49.87 -38.00 60.59
CA LEU A 42 -49.36 -36.67 60.97
C LEU A 42 -47.85 -36.69 61.18
N TYR A 43 -47.32 -37.71 61.88
CA TYR A 43 -45.87 -37.89 62.08
C TYR A 43 -45.13 -38.02 60.75
N ASN A 44 -45.63 -38.83 59.82
CA ASN A 44 -45.03 -39.01 58.50
C ASN A 44 -45.05 -37.71 57.67
N LEU A 45 -46.14 -36.93 57.76
CA LEU A 45 -46.24 -35.63 57.08
C LEU A 45 -45.22 -34.63 57.65
N VAL A 46 -45.06 -34.56 58.97
CA VAL A 46 -44.04 -33.72 59.62
C VAL A 46 -42.63 -34.14 59.21
N LEU A 47 -42.37 -35.45 59.11
CA LEU A 47 -41.09 -35.97 58.63
C LEU A 47 -40.81 -35.57 57.17
N GLU A 48 -41.81 -35.61 56.30
CA GLU A 48 -41.69 -35.10 54.93
C GLU A 48 -41.50 -33.58 54.86
N MET A 49 -42.19 -32.83 55.72
CA MET A 49 -42.04 -31.37 55.84
C MET A 49 -40.62 -31.00 56.24
N ASN A 50 -40.04 -31.68 57.23
CA ASN A 50 -38.65 -31.45 57.64
C ASN A 50 -37.67 -31.75 56.51
N LYS A 51 -37.85 -32.85 55.77
CA LYS A 51 -37.02 -33.15 54.57
C LYS A 51 -37.12 -32.08 53.47
N LYS A 52 -38.30 -31.46 53.31
CA LYS A 52 -38.48 -30.33 52.38
C LYS A 52 -37.84 -29.05 52.90
N LEU A 53 -37.85 -28.83 54.22
CA LEU A 53 -37.21 -27.70 54.88
C LEU A 53 -35.68 -27.72 54.68
N ASP A 54 -35.05 -28.89 54.83
CA ASP A 54 -33.61 -29.06 54.56
C ASP A 54 -33.25 -28.73 53.09
N LYS A 55 -34.12 -29.12 52.16
CA LYS A 55 -33.97 -28.78 50.74
C LYS A 55 -34.11 -27.28 50.50
N LEU A 56 -35.05 -26.62 51.18
CA LEU A 56 -35.23 -25.16 51.11
C LEU A 56 -33.98 -24.41 51.63
N GLU A 57 -33.38 -24.85 52.73
CA GLU A 57 -32.10 -24.28 53.20
C GLU A 57 -30.96 -24.49 52.19
N GLY A 58 -30.93 -25.67 51.55
CA GLY A 58 -30.01 -25.95 50.46
C GLY A 58 -30.17 -24.98 49.28
N ILE A 59 -31.41 -24.66 48.91
CA ILE A 59 -31.74 -23.69 47.85
C ILE A 59 -31.33 -22.28 48.28
N GLU A 60 -31.62 -21.86 49.52
CA GLU A 60 -31.25 -20.53 50.02
C GLU A 60 -29.74 -20.29 49.95
N ARG A 61 -28.93 -21.31 50.31
CA ARG A 61 -27.47 -21.26 50.18
C ARG A 61 -27.01 -21.11 48.72
N HIS A 62 -27.65 -21.81 47.78
CA HIS A 62 -27.35 -21.67 46.36
C HIS A 62 -27.73 -20.27 45.84
N VAL A 63 -28.90 -19.75 46.21
CA VAL A 63 -29.35 -18.40 45.83
C VAL A 63 -28.38 -17.34 46.34
N LYS A 64 -27.90 -17.47 47.59
CA LYS A 64 -26.86 -16.56 48.14
C LYS A 64 -25.55 -16.59 47.35
N ARG A 65 -25.10 -17.78 46.92
CA ARG A 65 -23.90 -17.92 46.07
C ARG A 65 -24.11 -17.29 44.70
N ILE A 66 -25.21 -17.60 44.03
CA ILE A 66 -25.56 -17.03 42.72
C ILE A 66 -25.62 -15.49 42.80
N ASN A 67 -26.21 -14.93 43.85
CA ASN A 67 -26.26 -13.47 44.04
C ASN A 67 -24.88 -12.83 44.28
N LYS A 68 -23.91 -13.59 44.81
CA LYS A 68 -22.52 -13.13 44.89
C LYS A 68 -21.88 -13.16 43.50
N ASP A 69 -21.99 -14.28 42.80
CA ASP A 69 -21.41 -14.45 41.46
C ASP A 69 -21.96 -13.42 40.46
N ILE A 70 -23.25 -13.12 40.52
CA ILE A 70 -23.89 -12.06 39.70
C ILE A 70 -23.28 -10.68 39.99
N ARG A 71 -22.99 -10.36 41.26
CA ARG A 71 -22.34 -9.08 41.61
C ARG A 71 -20.91 -9.01 41.11
N ASP A 72 -20.15 -10.09 41.27
CA ASP A 72 -18.77 -10.16 40.80
C ASP A 72 -18.70 -10.08 39.26
N LEU A 73 -19.61 -10.77 38.56
CA LEU A 73 -19.79 -10.68 37.11
C LEU A 73 -20.15 -9.26 36.67
N LYS A 74 -21.07 -8.58 37.39
CA LYS A 74 -21.45 -7.20 37.09
C LYS A 74 -20.25 -6.26 37.18
N ASN A 75 -19.43 -6.38 38.22
CA ASN A 75 -18.23 -5.56 38.39
C ASN A 75 -17.19 -5.83 37.30
N SER A 76 -16.96 -7.10 36.97
CA SER A 76 -16.07 -7.49 35.87
C SER A 76 -16.55 -6.96 34.52
N CYS A 77 -17.85 -7.03 34.26
CA CYS A 77 -18.47 -6.49 33.05
C CYS A 77 -18.30 -4.97 32.94
N GLN A 78 -18.44 -4.23 34.06
CA GLN A 78 -18.20 -2.79 34.08
C GLN A 78 -16.73 -2.47 33.78
N TYR A 79 -15.79 -3.16 34.42
CA TYR A 79 -14.36 -2.96 34.15
C TYR A 79 -13.99 -3.24 32.69
N ALA A 80 -14.52 -4.33 32.12
CA ALA A 80 -14.32 -4.65 30.72
C ALA A 80 -14.92 -3.57 29.81
N HIS A 81 -16.08 -3.01 30.15
CA HIS A 81 -16.71 -1.92 29.40
C HIS A 81 -15.84 -0.67 29.39
N ASP A 82 -15.34 -0.25 30.55
CA ASP A 82 -14.49 0.94 30.69
C ASP A 82 -13.19 0.78 29.88
N SER A 83 -12.58 -0.42 29.95
CA SER A 83 -11.38 -0.74 29.17
C SER A 83 -11.64 -0.75 27.65
N ILE A 84 -12.79 -1.27 27.21
CA ILE A 84 -13.19 -1.21 25.79
C ILE A 84 -13.36 0.23 25.33
N GLU A 85 -13.96 1.10 26.15
CA GLU A 85 -14.14 2.51 25.82
C GLU A 85 -12.79 3.24 25.66
N GLU A 86 -11.83 2.95 26.54
CA GLU A 86 -10.47 3.50 26.47
C GLU A 86 -9.74 3.04 25.20
N VAL A 87 -9.81 1.75 24.88
CA VAL A 87 -9.22 1.19 23.66
C VAL A 87 -9.84 1.81 22.41
N GLN A 88 -11.16 2.02 22.39
CA GLN A 88 -11.85 2.69 21.28
C GLN A 88 -11.38 4.14 21.09
N LYS A 89 -11.16 4.88 22.19
CA LYS A 89 -10.62 6.26 22.14
C LYS A 89 -9.23 6.28 21.53
N GLU A 90 -8.32 5.41 21.98
CA GLU A 90 -6.97 5.31 21.42
C GLU A 90 -7.01 4.84 19.96
N GLN A 91 -7.86 3.87 19.61
CA GLN A 91 -8.04 3.41 18.23
C GLN A 91 -8.45 4.55 17.29
N ASN A 92 -9.40 5.40 17.71
CA ASN A 92 -9.83 6.56 16.93
C ASN A 92 -8.71 7.59 16.77
N LYS A 93 -7.93 7.82 17.82
CA LYS A 93 -6.75 8.71 17.79
C LYS A 93 -5.68 8.20 16.83
N TYR A 94 -5.36 6.91 16.86
CA TYR A 94 -4.41 6.30 15.92
C TYR A 94 -4.92 6.30 14.49
N LYS A 95 -6.22 6.06 14.28
CA LYS A 95 -6.84 6.18 12.96
C LYS A 95 -6.71 7.60 12.38
N GLY A 96 -6.91 8.62 13.21
CA GLY A 96 -6.68 10.03 12.81
C GLY A 96 -5.21 10.29 12.44
N LYS A 97 -4.26 9.81 13.26
CA LYS A 97 -2.82 9.92 12.95
C LYS A 97 -2.44 9.18 11.67
N MET A 98 -2.99 7.99 11.43
CA MET A 98 -2.72 7.20 10.23
C MET A 98 -3.14 7.97 8.98
N LYS A 99 -4.37 8.52 8.98
CA LYS A 99 -4.87 9.32 7.86
C LYS A 99 -3.99 10.55 7.60
N ALA A 100 -3.58 11.26 8.65
CA ALA A 100 -2.69 12.41 8.51
C ALA A 100 -1.30 12.04 7.96
N LEU A 101 -0.80 10.84 8.31
CA LEU A 101 0.45 10.32 7.76
C LEU A 101 0.30 9.94 6.28
N GLU A 102 -0.78 9.28 5.90
CA GLU A 102 -1.10 8.93 4.50
C GLU A 102 -1.16 10.20 3.62
N GLU A 103 -1.90 11.22 4.06
CA GLU A 103 -1.98 12.51 3.35
C GLU A 103 -0.61 13.21 3.23
N ARG A 104 0.25 13.06 4.24
CA ARG A 104 1.60 13.62 4.20
C ARG A 104 2.52 12.83 3.26
N LEU A 105 2.40 11.51 3.24
CA LEU A 105 3.16 10.64 2.32
C LEU A 105 2.84 10.98 0.86
N GLU A 106 1.55 11.11 0.52
CA GLU A 106 1.12 11.49 -0.84
C GLU A 106 1.73 12.83 -1.27
N LYS A 107 1.69 13.85 -0.40
CA LYS A 107 2.31 15.16 -0.67
C LYS A 107 3.82 15.05 -0.88
N ILE A 108 4.52 14.28 -0.05
CA ILE A 108 5.97 14.08 -0.17
C ILE A 108 6.32 13.35 -1.46
N GLU A 109 5.54 12.35 -1.87
CA GLU A 109 5.73 11.63 -3.14
C GLU A 109 5.57 12.56 -4.34
N ASP A 110 4.55 13.41 -4.33
CA ASP A 110 4.30 14.42 -5.36
C ASP A 110 5.42 15.47 -5.45
N GLU A 111 5.86 15.99 -4.31
CA GLU A 111 6.99 16.93 -4.25
C GLU A 111 8.28 16.28 -4.75
N ASN A 112 8.56 15.05 -4.32
CA ASN A 112 9.72 14.29 -4.79
C ASN A 112 9.67 14.08 -6.31
N LYS A 113 8.49 13.77 -6.88
CA LYS A 113 8.33 13.65 -8.33
C LYS A 113 8.61 14.98 -9.04
N LYS A 114 8.10 16.09 -8.53
CA LYS A 114 8.35 17.44 -9.07
C LYS A 114 9.84 17.81 -8.99
N ILE A 115 10.50 17.54 -7.87
CA ILE A 115 11.92 17.82 -7.66
C ILE A 115 12.78 16.99 -8.61
N LYS A 116 12.51 15.68 -8.73
CA LYS A 116 13.20 14.79 -9.67
C LYS A 116 13.06 15.30 -11.11
N GLN A 117 11.84 15.65 -11.54
CA GLN A 117 11.59 16.18 -12.88
C GLN A 117 12.31 17.52 -13.11
N SER A 118 12.29 18.41 -12.12
CA SER A 118 13.00 19.70 -12.18
C SER A 118 14.51 19.49 -12.31
N THR A 119 15.06 18.55 -11.54
CA THR A 119 16.49 18.21 -11.57
C THR A 119 16.91 17.68 -12.94
N VAL A 120 16.13 16.74 -13.51
CA VAL A 120 16.37 16.23 -14.87
C VAL A 120 16.29 17.35 -15.90
N ASN A 121 15.30 18.23 -15.80
CA ASN A 121 15.14 19.38 -16.71
C ASN A 121 16.32 20.35 -16.63
N LEU A 122 16.81 20.66 -15.42
CA LEU A 122 17.97 21.54 -15.20
C LEU A 122 19.25 20.93 -15.76
N ARG A 123 19.50 19.64 -15.50
CA ARG A 123 20.65 18.92 -16.08
C ARG A 123 20.57 18.90 -17.61
N ALA A 124 19.40 18.61 -18.19
CA ALA A 124 19.21 18.60 -19.63
C ALA A 124 19.45 19.99 -20.27
N ARG A 125 19.03 21.08 -19.61
CA ARG A 125 19.32 22.45 -20.06
C ARG A 125 20.82 22.73 -20.01
N SER A 126 21.48 22.34 -18.92
CA SER A 126 22.93 22.53 -18.76
C SER A 126 23.77 21.71 -19.76
N MET A 127 23.26 20.57 -20.22
CA MET A 127 23.95 19.67 -21.16
C MET A 127 23.61 19.95 -22.63
N ARG A 128 22.70 20.88 -22.94
CA ARG A 128 22.16 21.11 -24.29
C ARG A 128 23.23 21.49 -25.32
N ASN A 129 24.28 22.17 -24.89
CA ASN A 129 25.39 22.59 -25.75
C ASN A 129 26.58 21.61 -25.69
N ASN A 130 26.36 20.39 -25.19
CA ASN A 130 27.42 19.41 -25.05
C ASN A 130 27.32 18.33 -26.13
N LEU A 131 28.46 17.94 -26.68
CA LEU A 131 28.60 16.71 -27.46
C LEU A 131 29.55 15.75 -26.75
N LEU A 132 29.28 14.46 -26.94
CA LEU A 132 30.12 13.36 -26.55
C LEU A 132 30.85 12.83 -27.78
N PHE A 133 32.16 12.69 -27.66
CA PHE A 133 33.02 12.11 -28.66
C PHE A 133 33.54 10.77 -28.16
N PHE A 134 33.35 9.72 -28.95
CA PHE A 134 33.67 8.35 -28.59
C PHE A 134 34.81 7.81 -29.45
N ASN A 135 35.54 6.84 -28.89
CA ASN A 135 36.59 6.08 -29.57
C ASN A 135 37.76 6.97 -30.06
N ILE A 136 38.13 7.96 -29.26
CA ILE A 136 39.36 8.75 -29.43
C ILE A 136 40.40 8.13 -28.50
N GLU A 137 41.57 7.76 -29.00
CA GLU A 137 42.64 7.17 -28.18
C GLU A 137 43.05 8.11 -27.04
N GLU A 138 43.29 7.57 -25.84
CA GLU A 138 43.72 8.35 -24.68
C GLU A 138 45.25 8.49 -24.70
N LYS A 139 45.74 9.73 -24.65
CA LYS A 139 47.16 10.03 -24.48
C LYS A 139 47.40 10.61 -23.10
N ASP A 140 48.56 10.33 -22.51
CA ASP A 140 48.94 10.96 -21.24
C ASP A 140 49.15 12.47 -21.47
N GLN A 141 48.65 13.30 -20.55
CA GLN A 141 48.67 14.76 -20.64
C GLN A 141 48.05 15.32 -21.94
N GLU A 142 46.99 14.68 -22.44
CA GLU A 142 46.30 15.15 -23.66
C GLU A 142 45.57 16.48 -23.46
N ASN A 143 45.52 17.27 -24.53
CA ASN A 143 44.59 18.39 -24.65
C ASN A 143 43.32 17.92 -25.39
N CYS A 144 42.23 17.74 -24.65
CA CYS A 144 40.95 17.31 -25.21
C CYS A 144 40.40 18.28 -26.25
N GLU A 145 40.69 19.59 -26.14
CA GLU A 145 40.23 20.58 -27.12
C GLU A 145 40.89 20.38 -28.48
N ASP A 146 42.20 20.10 -28.50
CA ASP A 146 42.95 19.87 -29.73
C ASP A 146 42.46 18.60 -30.44
N GLU A 147 42.17 17.52 -29.68
CA GLU A 147 41.56 16.31 -30.25
C GLU A 147 40.18 16.58 -30.86
N ILE A 148 39.37 17.44 -30.25
CA ILE A 148 38.07 17.84 -30.83
C ILE A 148 38.29 18.68 -32.09
N LYS A 149 39.24 19.62 -32.09
CA LYS A 149 39.57 20.45 -33.25
C LYS A 149 40.04 19.61 -34.44
N ASN A 150 40.87 18.60 -34.20
CA ASN A 150 41.27 17.63 -35.22
C ASN A 150 40.05 16.91 -35.83
N ILE A 151 39.06 16.55 -35.01
CA ILE A 151 37.82 15.92 -35.50
C ILE A 151 36.96 16.92 -36.28
N VAL A 152 36.92 18.18 -35.87
CA VAL A 152 36.23 19.26 -36.61
C VAL A 152 36.85 19.43 -38.00
N GLU A 153 38.17 19.34 -38.11
CA GLU A 153 38.87 19.34 -39.40
C GLU A 153 38.53 18.10 -40.24
N GLN A 154 38.51 16.91 -39.64
CA GLN A 154 38.13 15.65 -40.32
C GLN A 154 36.71 15.67 -40.90
N ILE A 155 35.78 16.41 -40.31
CA ILE A 155 34.43 16.61 -40.85
C ILE A 155 34.35 17.76 -41.87
N GLY A 156 35.49 18.31 -42.30
CA GLY A 156 35.62 19.35 -43.31
C GLY A 156 35.10 20.70 -42.83
N MET A 157 35.37 21.04 -41.56
CA MET A 157 35.09 22.34 -40.98
C MET A 157 36.39 22.96 -40.47
N GLU A 158 36.52 24.28 -40.58
CA GLU A 158 37.69 24.98 -40.08
C GLU A 158 37.68 25.01 -38.54
N PRO A 159 38.72 24.50 -37.84
CA PRO A 159 38.72 24.36 -36.39
C PRO A 159 38.49 25.66 -35.61
N TRP A 160 38.97 26.79 -36.13
CA TRP A 160 38.80 28.10 -35.49
C TRP A 160 37.37 28.65 -35.57
N THR A 161 36.51 28.06 -36.39
CA THR A 161 35.09 28.47 -36.51
C THR A 161 34.19 27.89 -35.42
N VAL A 162 34.77 27.09 -34.52
CA VAL A 162 34.07 26.37 -33.46
C VAL A 162 34.68 26.76 -32.12
N GLU A 163 33.91 27.45 -31.28
CA GLU A 163 34.34 27.86 -29.95
C GLU A 163 33.94 26.81 -28.90
N ILE A 164 34.94 26.23 -28.23
CA ILE A 164 34.76 25.24 -27.16
C ILE A 164 34.95 25.97 -25.83
N GLU A 165 33.95 25.93 -24.95
CA GLU A 165 34.03 26.52 -23.60
C GLU A 165 34.87 25.66 -22.67
N ARG A 166 34.70 24.33 -22.74
CA ARG A 166 35.48 23.36 -21.96
C ARG A 166 35.37 21.96 -22.55
N SER A 167 36.42 21.16 -22.40
CA SER A 167 36.43 19.75 -22.77
C SER A 167 37.20 18.91 -21.76
N HIS A 168 36.78 17.65 -21.56
CA HIS A 168 37.48 16.68 -20.71
C HIS A 168 37.01 15.25 -20.96
N ARG A 169 37.82 14.26 -20.57
CA ARG A 169 37.43 12.85 -20.53
C ARG A 169 36.41 12.58 -19.41
N MET A 170 35.39 11.79 -19.71
CA MET A 170 34.34 11.40 -18.78
C MET A 170 34.60 10.02 -18.16
N GLY A 171 34.50 9.93 -16.84
CA GLY A 171 34.55 8.67 -16.10
C GLY A 171 35.96 8.19 -15.72
N LYS A 172 36.04 7.01 -15.12
CA LYS A 172 37.29 6.37 -14.68
C LYS A 172 38.01 5.71 -15.85
N ARG A 173 39.34 5.84 -15.92
CA ARG A 173 40.19 5.23 -16.97
C ARG A 173 40.06 3.71 -16.91
N ARG A 174 39.97 3.06 -18.07
CA ARG A 174 39.92 1.61 -18.25
C ARG A 174 40.82 1.22 -19.43
N GLU A 175 41.48 0.06 -19.35
CA GLU A 175 42.43 -0.38 -20.38
C GLU A 175 41.72 -0.84 -21.67
N GLU A 176 40.53 -1.44 -21.55
CA GLU A 176 39.82 -2.04 -22.68
C GLU A 176 39.24 -1.01 -23.67
N LYS A 177 38.88 0.19 -23.19
CA LYS A 177 38.16 1.18 -24.01
C LYS A 177 38.48 2.61 -23.59
N PRO A 178 38.80 3.49 -24.55
CA PRO A 178 39.01 4.90 -24.25
C PRO A 178 37.71 5.55 -23.74
N ARG A 179 37.87 6.42 -22.74
CA ARG A 179 36.80 7.25 -22.19
C ARG A 179 36.30 8.24 -23.23
N PRO A 180 34.99 8.52 -23.28
CA PRO A 180 34.50 9.57 -24.15
C PRO A 180 34.97 10.95 -23.68
N ILE A 181 35.21 11.85 -24.63
CA ILE A 181 35.41 13.28 -24.35
C ILE A 181 34.03 13.95 -24.34
N VAL A 182 33.74 14.71 -23.30
CA VAL A 182 32.63 15.68 -23.33
C VAL A 182 33.18 17.05 -23.70
N ALA A 183 32.55 17.70 -24.66
CA ALA A 183 32.86 19.07 -25.05
C ALA A 183 31.62 19.95 -24.89
N LYS A 184 31.75 21.05 -24.17
CA LYS A 184 30.72 22.09 -24.11
C LYS A 184 31.10 23.19 -25.10
N PHE A 185 30.20 23.44 -26.04
CA PHE A 185 30.37 24.49 -27.04
C PHE A 185 29.82 25.80 -26.52
N LEU A 186 30.51 26.89 -26.85
CA LEU A 186 30.07 28.23 -26.45
C LEU A 186 28.79 28.62 -27.19
N ARG A 187 28.72 28.35 -28.49
CA ARG A 187 27.56 28.63 -29.35
C ARG A 187 26.81 27.35 -29.69
N TRP A 188 25.49 27.39 -29.55
CA TRP A 188 24.62 26.28 -29.91
C TRP A 188 24.69 25.96 -31.43
N GLN A 189 24.86 26.99 -32.25
CA GLN A 189 24.97 26.88 -33.70
C GLN A 189 26.19 26.05 -34.11
N ASP A 190 27.33 26.24 -33.44
CA ASP A 190 28.58 25.50 -33.70
C ASP A 190 28.41 24.03 -33.35
N LYS A 191 27.87 23.76 -32.15
CA LYS A 191 27.48 22.42 -31.71
C LYS A 191 26.59 21.73 -32.73
N GLU A 192 25.57 22.41 -33.25
CA GLU A 192 24.67 21.82 -34.24
C GLU A 192 25.32 21.60 -35.60
N ARG A 193 26.21 22.49 -36.05
CA ARG A 193 26.99 22.28 -37.28
C ARG A 193 27.85 21.02 -37.15
N VAL A 194 28.60 20.87 -36.06
CA VAL A 194 29.41 19.67 -35.79
C VAL A 194 28.54 18.42 -35.71
N ARG A 195 27.44 18.44 -34.94
CA ARG A 195 26.51 17.32 -34.78
C ARG A 195 25.90 16.89 -36.12
N LYS A 196 25.49 17.84 -36.96
CA LYS A 196 24.89 17.55 -38.27
C LYS A 196 25.92 17.03 -39.27
N SER A 197 27.19 17.39 -39.13
CA SER A 197 28.29 16.92 -39.98
C SER A 197 28.87 15.57 -39.55
N ALA A 198 28.45 15.02 -38.40
CA ALA A 198 28.96 13.76 -37.85
C ALA A 198 28.81 12.55 -38.79
N TYR A 199 27.88 12.57 -39.76
CA TYR A 199 27.76 11.51 -40.76
C TYR A 199 29.00 11.37 -41.65
N LYS A 200 29.84 12.42 -41.77
CA LYS A 200 31.09 12.38 -42.52
C LYS A 200 32.16 11.49 -41.88
N LEU A 201 32.02 11.18 -40.58
CA LEU A 201 32.88 10.23 -39.87
C LEU A 201 32.47 8.76 -40.13
N LYS A 202 31.44 8.52 -40.95
CA LYS A 202 31.03 7.16 -41.30
C LYS A 202 32.18 6.41 -41.99
N GLY A 203 32.52 5.25 -41.45
CA GLY A 203 33.68 4.45 -41.90
C GLY A 203 34.88 4.58 -40.97
N THR A 204 34.93 5.63 -40.14
CA THR A 204 35.86 5.70 -39.00
C THR A 204 35.28 4.97 -37.79
N LYS A 205 36.11 4.79 -36.75
CA LYS A 205 35.66 4.30 -35.44
C LYS A 205 35.06 5.41 -34.57
N ILE A 206 35.20 6.68 -34.94
CA ILE A 206 34.84 7.83 -34.10
C ILE A 206 33.31 8.01 -34.12
N GLY A 207 32.74 8.26 -32.94
CA GLY A 207 31.32 8.55 -32.78
C GLY A 207 31.10 9.93 -32.17
N ILE A 208 30.05 10.63 -32.61
CA ILE A 208 29.58 11.89 -32.01
C ILE A 208 28.12 11.72 -31.61
N ALA A 209 27.79 12.04 -30.36
CA ALA A 209 26.40 12.05 -29.89
C ALA A 209 26.12 13.28 -29.01
N GLU A 210 24.84 13.60 -28.83
CA GLU A 210 24.44 14.59 -27.83
C GLU A 210 24.56 14.03 -26.41
N GLN A 211 24.88 14.88 -25.44
CA GLN A 211 24.87 14.49 -24.03
C GLN A 211 23.46 14.63 -23.44
N PHE A 212 23.00 13.59 -22.76
CA PHE A 212 21.76 13.61 -21.99
C PHE A 212 22.01 13.22 -20.53
N PRO A 213 21.16 13.67 -19.58
CA PRO A 213 21.11 13.11 -18.24
C PRO A 213 20.88 11.60 -18.29
N MET A 214 21.39 10.88 -17.28
CA MET A 214 21.34 9.43 -17.20
C MET A 214 19.90 8.90 -17.31
N GLU A 215 18.95 9.56 -16.66
CA GLU A 215 17.53 9.17 -16.66
C GLU A 215 16.90 9.24 -18.06
N ILE A 216 17.39 10.15 -18.92
CA ILE A 216 16.96 10.24 -20.32
C ILE A 216 17.70 9.21 -21.16
N GLU A 217 19.00 9.03 -20.93
CA GLU A 217 19.83 8.07 -21.68
C GLU A 217 19.36 6.62 -21.47
N GLU A 218 18.93 6.26 -20.26
CA GLU A 218 18.34 4.95 -19.95
C GLU A 218 17.07 4.69 -20.76
N LYS A 219 16.12 5.62 -20.76
CA LYS A 219 14.93 5.53 -21.61
C LYS A 219 15.29 5.43 -23.09
N ARG A 220 16.26 6.21 -23.56
CA ARG A 220 16.72 6.15 -24.96
C ARG A 220 17.32 4.79 -25.31
N LYS A 221 18.04 4.15 -24.38
CA LYS A 221 18.57 2.79 -24.58
C LYS A 221 17.46 1.78 -24.84
N GLU A 222 16.36 1.86 -24.12
CA GLU A 222 15.18 1.01 -24.33
C GLU A 222 14.51 1.27 -25.69
N LEU A 223 14.56 2.51 -26.18
CA LEU A 223 13.96 2.91 -27.46
C LEU A 223 14.83 2.56 -28.68
N TYR A 224 16.16 2.41 -28.54
CA TYR A 224 17.04 2.15 -29.68
C TYR A 224 16.72 0.85 -30.45
N PRO A 225 16.41 -0.30 -29.82
CA PRO A 225 15.98 -1.50 -30.53
C PRO A 225 14.73 -1.28 -31.38
N ILE A 226 13.73 -0.59 -30.81
CA ILE A 226 12.46 -0.30 -31.48
C ILE A 226 12.68 0.66 -32.66
N LEU A 227 13.51 1.70 -32.45
CA LEU A 227 13.92 2.63 -33.51
C LEU A 227 14.59 1.89 -34.68
N LYS A 228 15.49 0.95 -34.39
CA LYS A 228 16.19 0.16 -35.42
C LYS A 228 15.22 -0.73 -36.19
N LEU A 229 14.29 -1.38 -35.50
CA LEU A 229 13.27 -2.21 -36.13
C LEU A 229 12.37 -1.39 -37.05
N ALA A 230 11.82 -0.28 -36.57
CA ALA A 230 10.98 0.61 -37.38
C ALA A 230 11.69 1.13 -38.64
N LYS A 231 12.98 1.52 -38.51
CA LYS A 231 13.78 1.92 -39.67
C LYS A 231 14.04 0.77 -40.65
N LYS A 232 14.23 -0.45 -40.16
CA LYS A 232 14.39 -1.65 -41.01
C LYS A 232 13.11 -1.96 -41.80
N GLU A 233 11.95 -1.67 -41.21
CA GLU A 233 10.63 -1.77 -41.84
C GLU A 233 10.32 -0.60 -42.80
N GLY A 234 11.26 0.34 -43.01
CA GLY A 234 11.07 1.50 -43.89
C GLY A 234 10.26 2.65 -43.30
N LYS A 235 9.88 2.59 -42.01
CA LYS A 235 9.12 3.65 -41.33
C LYS A 235 10.01 4.84 -40.96
N LYS A 236 9.43 6.04 -40.94
CA LYS A 236 10.11 7.28 -40.52
C LYS A 236 10.16 7.36 -39.00
N ALA A 237 11.23 6.85 -38.39
CA ALA A 237 11.37 6.84 -36.94
C ALA A 237 12.48 7.77 -36.42
N LYS A 238 12.20 8.56 -35.37
CA LYS A 238 13.14 9.46 -34.68
C LYS A 238 12.92 9.49 -33.18
N ILE A 239 13.99 9.61 -32.40
CA ILE A 239 13.89 9.84 -30.94
C ILE A 239 14.12 11.33 -30.67
N VAL A 240 13.18 11.96 -29.97
CA VAL A 240 13.29 13.33 -29.48
C VAL A 240 13.25 13.30 -27.96
N ARG A 241 14.33 13.76 -27.31
CA ARG A 241 14.56 13.61 -25.85
C ARG A 241 14.44 12.14 -25.43
N ASP A 242 13.38 11.77 -24.73
CA ASP A 242 13.07 10.43 -24.20
C ASP A 242 11.86 9.78 -24.88
N GLN A 243 11.40 10.29 -26.03
CA GLN A 243 10.25 9.77 -26.76
C GLN A 243 10.63 9.34 -28.17
N LEU A 244 10.09 8.21 -28.62
CA LEU A 244 10.22 7.69 -29.97
C LEU A 244 8.98 8.06 -30.78
N PHE A 245 9.18 8.70 -31.92
CA PHE A 245 8.14 9.01 -32.90
C PHE A 245 8.31 8.12 -34.11
N ILE A 246 7.24 7.47 -34.58
CA ILE A 246 7.20 6.61 -35.78
C ILE A 246 6.11 7.15 -36.71
N ASP A 247 6.50 7.51 -37.93
CA ASP A 247 5.62 8.11 -38.94
C ASP A 247 4.88 9.38 -38.45
N GLY A 248 5.47 10.08 -37.49
CA GLY A 248 4.94 11.32 -36.93
C GLY A 248 4.04 11.15 -35.70
N GLN A 249 3.80 9.90 -35.27
CA GLN A 249 3.05 9.55 -34.06
C GLN A 249 3.98 9.15 -32.93
#